data_AF-A0A3E0HJ75-F1
#
_entry.id   AF-A0A3E0HJ75-F1
#
_cell.length_a   1.000
_cell.length_b   1.000
_cell.length_c   1.000
_cell.angle_alpha   90.00
_cell.angle_beta   90.00
_cell.angle_gamma   90.00
#
_symmetry.space_group_name_H-M   'P 1'
#
loop_
_entity.id
_entity.type
_entity.pdbx_description
1 polymer ?
#
loop_
_entity_poly.entity_id
_entity_poly.type
_entity_poly.pdbx_seq_one_letter_code
_entity_poly.pdbx_strand_id
1 'polypeptide(L)'
;MTFKKLKSANLGDEVYVVVKTSNLANKKVWLNVKQGKVEKLKLETEEKGLMLQHDKGANTQAEAVVGAYTKDDKITNKTDFKDWAIFKITLGGKDTKEEKEELGKLKDKKAFMYLLVDAHTPNDIKVVYNGRNPDKNGELDKRTTPNQWLDIDSKWFELFCRNGVLDEMKKLVDRHIKYGQTGVRNSLSEEGLKNLDCSETVAIYLYKLGVMPKLKTLYTGIMTSEDNFRKAVGSNKIKHVEKSKENNFKPQRGDIFVWRKSNGVGHTGIVYKYDKEKDLVTILEAIGKVGSADEKTNKKNGGHTGTGCSRTAVYKRTGKALSSHSGWKGYFRPINYTKTL
;
A
#
# COMPACT_ATOMS: atom_id res chain seq x y z
N MET A 1 0.25 6.80 28.62
CA MET A 1 0.29 5.94 27.41
C MET A 1 -0.79 4.88 27.51
N THR A 2 -1.51 4.59 26.42
CA THR A 2 -2.53 3.53 26.37
C THR A 2 -2.41 2.76 25.05
N PHE A 3 -2.86 1.50 25.03
CA PHE A 3 -2.84 0.65 23.85
C PHE A 3 -4.24 0.26 23.43
N LYS A 4 -4.52 0.32 22.12
CA LYS A 4 -5.77 -0.16 21.52
C LYS A 4 -5.50 -1.43 20.75
N LYS A 5 -6.28 -2.48 21.00
CA LYS A 5 -6.17 -3.75 20.27
C LYS A 5 -6.45 -3.53 18.78
N LEU A 6 -5.55 -4.02 17.93
CA LEU A 6 -5.72 -4.09 16.49
C LEU A 6 -6.14 -5.50 16.09
N LYS A 7 -7.03 -5.61 15.11
CA LYS A 7 -7.36 -6.89 14.44
C LYS A 7 -6.56 -7.08 13.16
N SER A 8 -6.03 -5.99 12.61
CA SER A 8 -5.32 -5.98 11.35
C SER A 8 -4.33 -4.81 11.27
N ALA A 9 -3.38 -4.93 10.35
CA ALA A 9 -2.48 -3.86 9.92
C ALA A 9 -2.02 -4.10 8.48
N ASN A 10 -1.38 -3.11 7.88
CA ASN A 10 -0.75 -3.25 6.58
C ASN A 10 0.74 -3.57 6.72
N LEU A 11 1.28 -4.24 5.72
CA LEU A 11 2.72 -4.33 5.55
C LEU A 11 3.35 -2.93 5.46
N GLY A 12 4.34 -2.69 6.30
CA GLY A 12 5.02 -1.41 6.52
C GLY A 12 4.43 -0.55 7.64
N ASP A 13 3.33 -0.96 8.29
CA ASP A 13 2.80 -0.24 9.44
C ASP A 13 3.66 -0.49 10.69
N GLU A 14 3.85 0.57 11.48
CA GLU A 14 4.41 0.49 12.83
C GLU A 14 3.30 0.09 13.81
N VAL A 15 3.53 -0.97 14.57
CA VAL A 15 2.59 -1.52 15.56
C VAL A 15 3.30 -1.79 16.88
N TYR A 16 2.52 -1.82 17.96
CA TYR A 16 2.98 -2.27 19.26
C TYR A 16 2.44 -3.66 19.55
N VAL A 17 3.33 -4.58 19.91
CA VAL A 17 2.94 -5.89 20.46
C VAL A 17 3.18 -5.85 21.96
N VAL A 18 2.14 -6.18 22.74
CA VAL A 18 2.17 -6.10 24.20
C VAL A 18 2.01 -7.49 24.78
N VAL A 19 3.04 -7.96 25.47
CA VAL A 19 3.05 -9.23 26.18
C VAL A 19 2.96 -8.93 27.68
N LYS A 20 1.84 -9.32 28.29
CA LYS A 20 1.65 -9.22 29.74
C LYS A 20 2.25 -10.45 30.41
N THR A 21 3.02 -10.22 31.46
CA THR A 21 3.69 -11.27 32.22
C THR A 21 3.38 -11.15 33.72
N SER A 22 3.85 -12.11 34.50
CA SER A 22 3.89 -12.04 35.96
C SER A 22 5.23 -12.61 36.42
N ASN A 23 5.87 -11.96 37.40
CA ASN A 23 7.15 -12.41 37.97
C ASN A 23 8.32 -12.52 36.96
N LEU A 24 8.27 -11.77 35.87
CA LEU A 24 9.32 -11.73 34.83
C LEU A 24 10.00 -10.36 34.71
N ALA A 25 9.87 -9.48 35.70
CA ALA A 25 10.51 -8.16 35.68
C ALA A 25 12.01 -8.23 35.33
N ASN A 26 12.46 -7.36 34.43
CA ASN A 26 13.83 -7.31 33.89
C ASN A 26 14.28 -8.54 33.07
N LYS A 27 13.39 -9.51 32.80
CA LYS A 27 13.69 -10.62 31.88
C LYS A 27 13.44 -10.21 30.43
N LYS A 28 14.13 -10.89 29.52
CA LYS A 28 13.97 -10.71 28.08
C LYS A 28 12.80 -11.54 27.55
N VAL A 29 12.13 -11.03 26.53
CA VAL A 29 11.09 -11.75 25.79
C VAL A 29 11.42 -11.60 24.32
N TRP A 30 11.47 -12.72 23.61
CA TRP A 30 11.57 -12.78 22.17
C TRP A 30 10.19 -12.90 21.55
N LEU A 31 10.03 -12.31 20.37
CA LEU A 31 8.81 -12.30 19.60
C LEU A 31 9.12 -12.60 18.13
N ASN A 32 8.37 -13.53 17.55
CA ASN A 32 8.26 -13.67 16.10
C ASN A 32 6.79 -13.46 15.69
N VAL A 33 6.59 -12.90 14.50
CA VAL A 33 5.30 -12.88 13.81
C VAL A 33 5.38 -13.91 12.70
N LYS A 34 4.44 -14.84 12.65
CA LYS A 34 4.48 -15.97 11.71
C LYS A 34 3.17 -16.09 10.93
N GLN A 35 3.25 -16.53 9.68
CA GLN A 35 2.05 -16.83 8.89
C GLN A 35 1.39 -18.10 9.42
N GLY A 36 0.13 -17.98 9.80
CA GLY A 36 -0.74 -19.08 10.20
C GLY A 36 -1.61 -19.56 9.05
N LYS A 37 -2.47 -20.55 9.34
CA LYS A 37 -3.30 -21.29 8.38
C LYS A 37 -2.46 -22.03 7.33
N VAL A 38 -2.91 -23.19 6.86
CA VAL A 38 -2.24 -23.90 5.75
C VAL A 38 -2.55 -23.16 4.44
N GLU A 39 -1.91 -22.01 4.23
CA GLU A 39 -1.90 -21.32 2.96
C GLU A 39 -0.77 -21.92 2.09
N LYS A 40 -1.10 -22.35 0.87
CA LYS A 40 -0.11 -22.99 -0.03
C LYS A 40 1.05 -22.06 -0.39
N LEU A 41 0.82 -20.76 -0.33
CA LEU A 41 1.79 -19.71 -0.61
C LEU A 41 2.26 -19.13 0.72
N LYS A 42 3.57 -19.14 0.91
CA LYS A 42 4.19 -18.68 2.14
C LYS A 42 4.82 -17.32 1.92
N LEU A 43 4.52 -16.39 2.82
CA LEU A 43 5.31 -15.18 3.04
C LEU A 43 6.71 -15.50 3.60
N GLU A 44 6.94 -16.77 3.98
CA GLU A 44 8.04 -17.22 4.83
C GLU A 44 8.65 -18.55 4.31
N THR A 45 9.95 -18.76 4.52
CA THR A 45 10.51 -20.12 4.59
C THR A 45 10.12 -20.74 5.93
N GLU A 46 9.78 -22.03 6.01
CA GLU A 46 9.19 -22.69 7.22
C GLU A 46 9.93 -22.42 8.55
N GLU A 47 11.21 -22.06 8.51
CA GLU A 47 12.04 -21.82 9.69
C GLU A 47 12.10 -20.35 10.15
N LYS A 48 11.69 -19.36 9.34
CA LYS A 48 11.91 -17.92 9.62
C LYS A 48 10.61 -17.13 9.45
N GLY A 49 10.17 -16.47 10.53
CA GLY A 49 8.95 -15.63 10.56
C GLY A 49 9.04 -14.38 9.66
N LEU A 50 7.96 -13.59 9.62
CA LEU A 50 7.91 -12.29 8.95
C LEU A 50 9.09 -11.41 9.38
N MET A 51 9.74 -10.75 8.42
CA MET A 51 10.76 -9.76 8.72
C MET A 51 10.17 -8.59 9.52
N LEU A 52 10.82 -8.18 10.60
CA LEU A 52 10.39 -7.07 11.45
C LEU A 52 11.47 -6.02 11.49
N GLN A 53 11.11 -4.73 11.47
CA GLN A 53 12.05 -3.66 11.81
C GLN A 53 11.78 -3.19 13.23
N HIS A 54 12.85 -3.06 14.01
CA HIS A 54 12.81 -2.57 15.38
C HIS A 54 14.13 -1.84 15.70
N ASP A 55 14.27 -1.38 16.93
CA ASP A 55 15.43 -0.63 17.44
C ASP A 55 16.80 -1.29 17.18
N LYS A 56 16.87 -2.62 17.20
CA LYS A 56 18.09 -3.40 16.92
C LYS A 56 18.29 -3.75 15.43
N GLY A 57 17.46 -3.23 14.52
CA GLY A 57 17.57 -3.45 13.08
C GLY A 57 16.42 -4.26 12.49
N ALA A 58 16.67 -4.89 11.33
CA ALA A 58 15.71 -5.74 10.64
C ALA A 58 16.02 -7.21 10.92
N ASN A 59 15.12 -7.91 11.60
CA ASN A 59 15.24 -9.33 11.94
C ASN A 59 13.84 -9.98 12.02
N THR A 60 13.75 -11.29 11.86
CA THR A 60 12.49 -12.03 12.05
C THR A 60 12.14 -12.23 13.52
N GLN A 61 13.08 -11.95 14.43
CA GLN A 61 12.90 -11.96 15.89
C GLN A 61 13.12 -10.57 16.47
N ALA A 62 12.14 -10.08 17.22
CA ALA A 62 12.27 -8.89 18.05
C ALA A 62 12.51 -9.29 19.52
N GLU A 63 13.19 -8.42 20.28
CA GLU A 63 13.43 -8.61 21.73
C GLU A 63 12.92 -7.40 22.51
N ALA A 64 12.26 -7.64 23.64
CA ALA A 64 11.89 -6.62 24.60
C ALA A 64 12.24 -7.06 26.03
N VAL A 65 12.52 -6.09 26.90
CA VAL A 65 12.75 -6.33 28.34
C VAL A 65 11.47 -6.00 29.10
N VAL A 66 11.02 -6.93 29.95
CA VAL A 66 9.84 -6.74 30.79
C VAL A 66 10.07 -5.57 31.74
N GLY A 67 9.15 -4.61 31.74
CA GLY A 67 9.23 -3.43 32.61
C GLY A 67 10.11 -2.31 32.07
N ALA A 68 10.66 -2.40 30.85
CA ALA A 68 11.52 -1.36 30.28
C ALA A 68 10.86 0.04 30.28
N TYR A 69 9.56 0.08 30.03
CA TYR A 69 8.78 1.33 29.97
C TYR A 69 8.60 2.01 31.34
N THR A 70 8.89 1.32 32.45
CA THR A 70 8.90 1.94 33.79
C THR A 70 10.00 3.00 33.95
N LYS A 71 11.03 2.94 33.10
CA LYS A 71 12.20 3.83 33.10
C LYS A 71 12.06 5.01 32.15
N ASP A 72 10.96 5.12 31.41
CA ASP A 72 10.72 6.23 30.47
C ASP A 72 9.98 7.38 31.17
N ASP A 73 10.69 8.47 31.41
CA ASP A 73 10.15 9.67 32.08
C ASP A 73 9.11 10.42 31.24
N LYS A 74 8.96 10.08 29.96
CA LYS A 74 7.90 10.63 29.10
C LYS A 74 6.56 9.93 29.29
N ILE A 75 6.52 8.83 30.04
CA ILE A 75 5.32 8.01 30.25
C ILE A 75 4.74 8.29 31.64
N THR A 76 3.58 8.95 31.68
CA THR A 76 2.90 9.34 32.92
C THR A 76 2.40 8.15 33.75
N ASN A 77 1.98 7.05 33.11
CA ASN A 77 1.48 5.84 33.77
C ASN A 77 2.50 4.68 33.73
N LYS A 78 3.79 5.00 33.84
CA LYS A 78 4.89 4.03 33.64
C LYS A 78 4.86 2.82 34.56
N THR A 79 4.26 2.95 35.74
CA THR A 79 4.06 1.86 36.72
C THR A 79 3.12 0.76 36.23
N ASP A 80 2.18 1.07 35.33
CA ASP A 80 1.24 0.09 34.76
C ASP A 80 1.95 -0.99 33.93
N PHE A 81 3.16 -0.68 33.46
CA PHE A 81 3.93 -1.49 32.52
C PHE A 81 5.05 -2.30 33.17
N LYS A 82 5.09 -2.37 34.51
CA LYS A 82 6.15 -3.08 35.26
C LYS A 82 6.34 -4.54 34.86
N ASP A 83 5.23 -5.22 34.52
CA ASP A 83 5.22 -6.63 34.13
C ASP A 83 4.94 -6.82 32.63
N TRP A 84 5.18 -5.79 31.81
CA TRP A 84 4.87 -5.82 30.39
C TRP A 84 6.15 -5.81 29.56
N ALA A 85 6.26 -6.72 28.59
CA ALA A 85 7.19 -6.61 27.49
C ALA A 85 6.46 -5.95 26.31
N ILE A 86 6.94 -4.77 25.91
CA ILE A 86 6.33 -3.95 24.86
C ILE A 86 7.31 -3.88 23.69
N PHE A 87 6.90 -4.42 22.55
CA PHE A 87 7.65 -4.40 21.31
C PHE A 87 7.11 -3.30 20.42
N LYS A 88 7.99 -2.44 19.91
CA LYS A 88 7.68 -1.47 18.87
C LYS A 88 8.29 -1.98 17.56
N ILE A 89 7.44 -2.43 16.63
CA ILE A 89 7.89 -3.10 15.41
C ILE A 89 7.23 -2.51 14.17
N THR A 90 7.93 -2.50 13.04
CA THR A 90 7.33 -2.34 11.71
C THR A 90 7.18 -3.72 11.07
N LEU A 91 6.00 -3.99 10.50
CA LEU A 91 5.68 -5.26 9.86
C LEU A 91 6.28 -5.31 8.44
N GLY A 92 7.28 -6.16 8.20
CA GLY A 92 7.99 -6.29 6.92
C GLY A 92 9.41 -5.71 6.94
N GLY A 93 10.23 -6.13 5.98
CA GLY A 93 11.61 -5.67 5.81
C GLY A 93 11.75 -4.21 5.38
N LYS A 94 12.99 -3.71 5.35
CA LYS A 94 13.31 -2.35 4.83
C LYS A 94 12.89 -2.22 3.36
N ASP A 95 13.18 -3.24 2.57
CA ASP A 95 12.53 -3.47 1.28
C ASP A 95 11.40 -4.48 1.53
N THR A 96 10.21 -4.15 1.06
CA THR A 96 8.99 -4.95 1.25
C THR A 96 8.52 -5.58 -0.06
N LYS A 97 9.33 -5.48 -1.13
CA LYS A 97 8.91 -5.87 -2.48
C LYS A 97 8.50 -7.35 -2.55
N GLU A 98 9.33 -8.24 -2.00
CA GLU A 98 9.06 -9.68 -2.01
C GLU A 98 7.83 -10.01 -1.17
N GLU A 99 7.72 -9.49 0.05
CA GLU A 99 6.54 -9.72 0.89
C GLU A 99 5.27 -9.15 0.24
N LYS A 100 5.34 -8.01 -0.47
CA LYS A 100 4.21 -7.48 -1.24
C LYS A 100 3.82 -8.37 -2.40
N GLU A 101 4.79 -8.92 -3.11
CA GLU A 101 4.54 -9.83 -4.23
C GLU A 101 3.86 -11.12 -3.74
N GLU A 102 4.36 -11.72 -2.66
CA GLU A 102 3.76 -12.92 -2.07
C GLU A 102 2.37 -12.64 -1.47
N LEU A 103 2.23 -11.57 -0.69
CA LEU A 103 0.94 -11.16 -0.13
C LEU A 103 -0.07 -10.81 -1.23
N GLY A 104 0.41 -10.29 -2.36
CA GLY A 104 -0.40 -10.02 -3.55
C GLY A 104 -0.93 -11.26 -4.27
N LYS A 105 -0.29 -12.43 -4.08
CA LYS A 105 -0.74 -13.72 -4.63
C LYS A 105 -1.78 -14.40 -3.73
N LEU A 106 -1.86 -14.02 -2.46
CA LEU A 106 -2.83 -14.55 -1.51
C LEU A 106 -4.25 -14.07 -1.81
N LYS A 107 -5.23 -14.88 -1.41
CA LYS A 107 -6.65 -14.52 -1.52
C LYS A 107 -6.89 -13.23 -0.75
N ASP A 108 -7.65 -12.31 -1.36
CA ASP A 108 -7.97 -10.99 -0.78
C ASP A 108 -6.74 -10.12 -0.44
N LYS A 109 -5.55 -10.48 -0.96
CA LYS A 109 -4.26 -9.83 -0.68
C LYS A 109 -3.94 -9.70 0.81
N LYS A 110 -4.30 -10.75 1.55
CA LYS A 110 -4.27 -10.85 3.01
C LYS A 110 -3.56 -12.12 3.43
N ALA A 111 -2.81 -12.04 4.53
CA ALA A 111 -2.30 -13.18 5.27
C ALA A 111 -2.85 -13.17 6.70
N PHE A 112 -2.99 -14.36 7.27
CA PHE A 112 -3.37 -14.54 8.66
C PHE A 112 -2.11 -14.82 9.48
N MET A 113 -1.88 -14.03 10.52
CA MET A 113 -0.66 -14.07 11.32
C MET A 113 -0.96 -14.50 12.75
N TYR A 114 0.02 -15.19 13.35
CA TYR A 114 0.07 -15.50 14.77
C TYR A 114 1.39 -15.02 15.39
N LEU A 115 1.44 -15.00 16.71
CA LEU A 115 2.62 -14.60 17.48
C LEU A 115 3.25 -15.84 18.11
N LEU A 116 4.57 -15.97 18.00
CA LEU A 116 5.37 -16.89 18.78
C LEU A 116 6.13 -16.06 19.82
N VAL A 117 5.90 -16.30 21.10
CA VAL A 117 6.55 -15.54 22.19
C VAL A 117 7.46 -16.47 22.99
N ASP A 118 8.66 -16.04 23.30
CA ASP A 118 9.61 -16.85 24.05
C ASP A 118 10.32 -16.03 25.14
N ALA A 119 10.01 -16.33 26.39
CA ALA A 119 10.66 -15.82 27.58
C ALA A 119 11.56 -16.86 28.28
N HIS A 120 11.56 -18.15 27.87
CA HIS A 120 12.40 -19.17 28.50
C HIS A 120 13.80 -19.16 27.91
N THR A 121 13.94 -19.31 26.59
CA THR A 121 15.24 -19.42 25.92
C THR A 121 16.18 -18.24 26.19
N PRO A 122 15.76 -16.97 26.10
CA PRO A 122 16.68 -15.85 26.34
C PRO A 122 17.13 -15.68 27.78
N ASN A 123 16.51 -16.37 28.74
CA ASN A 123 16.79 -16.19 30.17
C ASN A 123 17.21 -17.48 30.88
N ASP A 124 17.16 -18.62 30.21
CA ASP A 124 17.38 -19.96 30.79
C ASP A 124 16.52 -20.21 32.05
N ILE A 125 15.21 -20.01 31.92
CA ILE A 125 14.24 -20.18 33.02
C ILE A 125 13.06 -21.05 32.59
N LYS A 126 12.37 -21.66 33.56
CA LYS A 126 11.07 -22.29 33.31
C LYS A 126 9.99 -21.21 33.25
N VAL A 127 9.21 -21.22 32.17
CA VAL A 127 8.08 -20.32 31.96
C VAL A 127 6.83 -21.13 31.71
N VAL A 128 5.76 -20.78 32.43
CA VAL A 128 4.40 -21.22 32.08
C VAL A 128 3.83 -20.19 31.14
N TYR A 129 3.46 -20.64 29.95
CA TYR A 129 2.80 -19.80 28.98
C TYR A 129 1.31 -20.07 28.95
N ASN A 130 0.52 -19.02 28.81
CA ASN A 130 -0.92 -19.11 28.62
C ASN A 130 -1.30 -19.12 27.13
N GLY A 131 -0.39 -19.61 26.26
CA GLY A 131 -0.44 -19.46 24.81
C GLY A 131 -0.49 -20.78 24.04
N ARG A 132 -1.42 -21.68 24.30
CA ARG A 132 -1.93 -22.55 23.21
C ARG A 132 -3.35 -22.96 23.51
N ASN A 133 -4.01 -23.31 22.42
CA ASN A 133 -5.43 -23.45 22.38
C ASN A 133 -5.92 -24.60 23.25
N PRO A 134 -7.16 -24.48 23.73
CA PRO A 134 -7.92 -25.64 24.10
C PRO A 134 -7.85 -26.69 22.97
N ASP A 135 -7.67 -27.96 23.32
CA ASP A 135 -7.83 -29.10 22.44
C ASP A 135 -9.29 -29.17 21.96
N LYS A 136 -9.62 -30.20 21.18
CA LYS A 136 -10.98 -30.42 20.69
C LYS A 136 -12.06 -30.45 21.79
N ASN A 137 -11.68 -30.57 23.07
CA ASN A 137 -12.56 -30.63 24.22
C ASN A 137 -12.53 -29.35 25.09
N GLY A 138 -11.72 -28.34 24.76
CA GLY A 138 -11.60 -27.17 25.63
C GLY A 138 -10.44 -27.21 26.64
N GLU A 139 -9.56 -28.22 26.57
CA GLU A 139 -8.46 -28.40 27.54
C GLU A 139 -7.10 -27.99 26.95
N LEU A 140 -6.23 -27.33 27.70
CA LEU A 140 -4.92 -26.87 27.17
C LEU A 140 -4.12 -28.01 26.51
N ASP A 141 -3.72 -27.85 25.23
CA ASP A 141 -2.89 -28.83 24.52
C ASP A 141 -1.48 -28.93 25.14
N LYS A 142 -1.22 -30.01 25.87
CA LYS A 142 0.03 -30.27 26.60
C LYS A 142 1.16 -30.86 25.73
N ARG A 143 0.94 -31.12 24.44
CA ARG A 143 1.92 -31.82 23.56
C ARG A 143 3.09 -30.94 23.10
N THR A 144 2.99 -29.62 23.29
CA THR A 144 4.00 -28.64 22.87
C THR A 144 4.02 -27.48 23.85
N THR A 145 5.15 -26.76 23.98
CA THR A 145 5.22 -25.52 24.76
C THR A 145 4.14 -24.53 24.28
N PRO A 146 3.21 -24.11 25.13
CA PRO A 146 2.07 -23.32 24.71
C PRO A 146 2.45 -21.85 24.58
N ASN A 147 3.25 -21.52 23.58
CA ASN A 147 3.76 -20.18 23.36
C ASN A 147 3.39 -19.57 21.98
N GLN A 148 2.23 -19.95 21.48
CA GLN A 148 1.61 -19.42 20.26
C GLN A 148 0.32 -18.68 20.59
N TRP A 149 0.19 -17.44 20.12
CA TRP A 149 -1.00 -16.60 20.34
C TRP A 149 -1.64 -16.20 19.02
N LEU A 150 -2.97 -16.07 19.03
CA LEU A 150 -3.79 -15.75 17.85
C LEU A 150 -3.85 -16.87 16.81
N ASP A 151 -3.34 -18.05 17.15
CA ASP A 151 -3.33 -19.27 16.32
C ASP A 151 -4.68 -20.01 16.37
N ILE A 152 -5.82 -19.31 16.24
CA ILE A 152 -7.15 -19.93 16.09
C ILE A 152 -8.01 -19.20 15.08
N ASP A 153 -8.91 -19.99 14.48
CA ASP A 153 -9.99 -19.48 13.65
C ASP A 153 -10.75 -18.35 14.36
N SER A 154 -11.00 -17.29 13.60
CA SER A 154 -11.62 -16.04 14.05
C SER A 154 -10.79 -15.16 15.01
N LYS A 155 -9.58 -15.54 15.43
CA LYS A 155 -8.69 -14.67 16.24
C LYS A 155 -7.36 -14.30 15.58
N TRP A 156 -7.10 -14.79 14.37
CA TRP A 156 -5.96 -14.39 13.55
C TRP A 156 -5.77 -12.88 13.48
N PHE A 157 -4.51 -12.44 13.43
CA PHE A 157 -4.19 -11.07 13.07
C PHE A 157 -4.09 -10.96 11.55
N GLU A 158 -4.82 -10.03 10.93
CA GLU A 158 -4.82 -9.90 9.47
C GLU A 158 -3.73 -8.93 8.99
N LEU A 159 -2.78 -9.42 8.22
CA LEU A 159 -1.78 -8.61 7.54
C LEU A 159 -2.22 -8.35 6.10
N PHE A 160 -2.40 -7.09 5.74
CA PHE A 160 -2.78 -6.67 4.39
C PHE A 160 -1.59 -6.20 3.59
N CYS A 161 -1.57 -6.50 2.28
CA CYS A 161 -0.70 -5.78 1.37
C CYS A 161 -1.21 -4.34 1.34
N ARG A 162 -0.39 -3.38 1.79
CA ARG A 162 -0.77 -1.97 1.79
C ARG A 162 -1.26 -1.60 0.39
N ASN A 163 -2.54 -1.24 0.26
CA ASN A 163 -3.04 -0.67 -0.99
C ASN A 163 -2.25 0.62 -1.22
N GLY A 164 -1.45 0.63 -2.29
CA GLY A 164 -0.74 1.84 -2.70
C GLY A 164 -1.74 2.91 -3.13
N VAL A 165 -1.29 4.15 -3.24
CA VAL A 165 -2.11 5.24 -3.75
C VAL A 165 -2.73 4.87 -5.11
N LEU A 166 -2.04 4.12 -5.96
CA LEU A 166 -2.59 3.65 -7.23
C LEU A 166 -3.71 2.61 -7.07
N ASP A 167 -3.71 1.81 -6.01
CA ASP A 167 -4.81 0.87 -5.75
C ASP A 167 -6.05 1.62 -5.24
N GLU A 168 -5.86 2.67 -4.44
CA GLU A 168 -6.95 3.60 -4.11
C GLU A 168 -7.49 4.31 -5.35
N MET A 169 -6.61 4.79 -6.23
CA MET A 169 -7.00 5.42 -7.49
C MET A 169 -7.72 4.43 -8.41
N LYS A 170 -7.30 3.16 -8.44
CA LYS A 170 -7.97 2.12 -9.22
C LYS A 170 -9.41 1.92 -8.72
N LYS A 171 -9.59 1.76 -7.40
CA LYS A 171 -10.93 1.69 -6.79
C LYS A 171 -11.78 2.92 -7.10
N LEU A 172 -11.18 4.11 -7.12
CA LEU A 172 -11.88 5.34 -7.48
C LEU A 172 -12.36 5.31 -8.93
N VAL A 173 -11.47 5.03 -9.89
CA VAL A 173 -11.86 5.07 -11.31
C VAL A 173 -12.81 3.95 -11.70
N ASP A 174 -12.73 2.80 -11.02
CA ASP A 174 -13.64 1.66 -11.22
C ASP A 174 -15.04 1.89 -10.64
N ARG A 175 -15.30 3.01 -9.96
CA ARG A 175 -16.67 3.46 -9.63
C ARG A 175 -17.42 3.98 -10.86
N HIS A 176 -16.73 4.15 -11.98
CA HIS A 176 -17.31 4.66 -13.24
C HIS A 176 -18.03 6.00 -13.08
N ILE A 177 -17.39 6.91 -12.34
CA ILE A 177 -17.87 8.28 -12.11
C ILE A 177 -18.02 8.97 -13.47
N LYS A 178 -19.15 9.65 -13.66
CA LYS A 178 -19.47 10.33 -14.93
C LYS A 178 -18.38 11.33 -15.30
N TYR A 179 -18.00 11.34 -16.58
CA TYR A 179 -17.07 12.33 -17.09
C TYR A 179 -17.74 13.70 -17.18
N GLY A 180 -17.10 14.71 -16.60
CA GLY A 180 -17.57 16.08 -16.67
C GLY A 180 -16.73 17.01 -15.81
N GLN A 181 -16.82 18.30 -16.11
CA GLN A 181 -16.16 19.38 -15.35
C GLN A 181 -17.16 20.14 -14.47
N THR A 182 -18.31 19.55 -14.20
CA THR A 182 -19.39 20.13 -13.38
C THR A 182 -19.21 19.74 -11.91
N GLY A 183 -19.18 20.72 -11.01
CA GLY A 183 -19.07 20.50 -9.56
C GLY A 183 -17.86 21.16 -8.91
N VAL A 184 -17.51 20.70 -7.69
CA VAL A 184 -16.39 21.23 -6.90
C VAL A 184 -15.10 20.48 -7.23
N ARG A 185 -14.38 21.00 -8.23
CA ARG A 185 -13.23 20.39 -8.92
C ARG A 185 -11.94 20.21 -8.11
N ASN A 186 -11.95 20.69 -6.87
CA ASN A 186 -10.83 20.64 -5.92
C ASN A 186 -11.24 20.01 -4.57
N SER A 187 -12.27 19.16 -4.57
CA SER A 187 -12.80 18.50 -3.38
C SER A 187 -12.86 16.97 -3.56
N LEU A 188 -12.70 16.25 -2.45
CA LEU A 188 -12.95 14.80 -2.36
C LEU A 188 -14.32 14.48 -1.73
N SER A 189 -15.16 15.50 -1.51
CA SER A 189 -16.54 15.32 -1.03
C SER A 189 -17.39 14.58 -2.07
N GLU A 190 -18.56 14.11 -1.66
CA GLU A 190 -19.52 13.48 -2.56
C GLU A 190 -19.85 14.35 -3.77
N GLU A 191 -20.11 15.65 -3.56
CA GLU A 191 -20.34 16.60 -4.66
C GLU A 191 -19.09 16.83 -5.53
N GLY A 192 -17.89 16.81 -4.95
CA GLY A 192 -16.62 16.90 -5.70
C GLY A 192 -16.33 15.65 -6.54
N LEU A 193 -16.91 14.50 -6.18
CA LEU A 193 -16.76 13.23 -6.88
C LEU A 193 -17.98 12.84 -7.72
N LYS A 194 -18.90 13.78 -7.96
CA LYS A 194 -20.09 13.58 -8.80
C LYS A 194 -19.75 13.48 -10.29
N ASN A 195 -18.76 14.25 -10.73
CA ASN A 195 -18.17 14.14 -12.06
C ASN A 195 -16.65 14.22 -11.93
N LEU A 196 -15.93 13.60 -12.85
CA LEU A 196 -14.48 13.57 -12.86
C LEU A 196 -13.95 13.72 -14.29
N ASP A 197 -13.06 14.69 -14.53
CA ASP A 197 -12.29 14.76 -15.76
C ASP A 197 -10.90 14.10 -15.63
N CYS A 198 -10.21 14.00 -16.77
CA CYS A 198 -8.90 13.36 -16.87
C CYS A 198 -7.85 14.02 -15.95
N SER A 199 -7.82 15.35 -15.91
CA SER A 199 -6.89 16.13 -15.09
C SER A 199 -7.24 16.12 -13.60
N GLU A 200 -8.52 16.06 -13.24
CA GLU A 200 -8.97 15.89 -11.85
C GLU A 200 -8.59 14.52 -11.31
N THR A 201 -8.71 13.47 -12.13
CA THR A 201 -8.20 12.13 -11.79
C THR A 201 -6.72 12.20 -11.38
N VAL A 202 -5.90 12.92 -12.16
CA VAL A 202 -4.48 13.13 -11.86
C VAL A 202 -4.27 14.02 -10.63
N ALA A 203 -5.07 15.08 -10.45
CA ALA A 203 -4.97 15.96 -9.29
C ALA A 203 -5.20 15.20 -7.97
N ILE A 204 -6.23 14.34 -7.93
CA ILE A 204 -6.52 13.48 -6.78
C ILE A 204 -5.36 12.53 -6.50
N TYR A 205 -4.81 11.90 -7.54
CA TYR A 205 -3.65 11.02 -7.42
C TYR A 205 -2.45 11.74 -6.80
N LEU A 206 -2.09 12.91 -7.32
CA LEU A 206 -0.95 13.70 -6.82
C LEU A 206 -1.17 14.20 -5.40
N TYR A 207 -2.41 14.56 -5.04
CA TYR A 207 -2.77 14.94 -3.68
C TYR A 207 -2.63 13.77 -2.71
N LYS A 208 -3.19 12.60 -3.04
CA LYS A 208 -3.06 11.37 -2.23
C LYS A 208 -1.62 10.91 -2.07
N LEU A 209 -0.80 11.11 -3.10
CA LEU A 209 0.63 10.79 -3.08
C LEU A 209 1.45 11.76 -2.21
N GLY A 210 0.86 12.87 -1.75
CA GLY A 210 1.55 13.93 -1.01
C GLY A 210 2.49 14.77 -1.89
N VAL A 211 2.33 14.69 -3.20
CA VAL A 211 3.08 15.49 -4.18
C VAL A 211 2.43 16.85 -4.38
N MET A 212 1.10 16.89 -4.38
CA MET A 212 0.30 18.11 -4.37
C MET A 212 -0.10 18.42 -2.92
N PRO A 213 0.44 19.47 -2.27
CA PRO A 213 0.19 19.74 -0.84
C PRO A 213 -1.27 20.05 -0.52
N LYS A 214 -1.98 20.70 -1.46
CA LYS A 214 -3.40 21.04 -1.37
C LYS A 214 -4.06 20.67 -2.69
N LEU A 215 -5.18 19.96 -2.64
CA LEU A 215 -5.93 19.61 -3.83
C LEU A 215 -6.33 20.88 -4.60
N LYS A 216 -5.92 20.93 -5.87
CA LYS A 216 -6.14 22.05 -6.79
C LYS A 216 -6.70 21.53 -8.10
N THR A 217 -7.53 22.34 -8.74
CA THR A 217 -8.00 22.08 -10.10
C THR A 217 -6.82 22.10 -11.07
N LEU A 218 -6.71 21.07 -11.90
CA LEU A 218 -5.76 21.00 -13.00
C LEU A 218 -6.52 20.97 -14.33
N TYR A 219 -5.81 21.25 -15.42
CA TYR A 219 -6.26 20.99 -16.78
C TYR A 219 -5.06 20.63 -17.66
N THR A 220 -5.27 19.93 -18.77
CA THR A 220 -4.16 19.37 -19.55
C THR A 220 -3.21 20.41 -20.17
N GLY A 221 -3.65 21.66 -20.34
CA GLY A 221 -2.83 22.77 -20.84
C GLY A 221 -1.61 23.09 -19.95
N ILE A 222 -1.80 23.09 -18.64
CA ILE A 222 -0.73 23.35 -17.65
C ILE A 222 0.13 22.13 -17.35
N MET A 223 -0.21 20.96 -17.91
CA MET A 223 0.53 19.70 -17.73
C MET A 223 1.50 19.41 -18.89
N THR A 224 1.75 20.38 -19.78
CA THR A 224 2.51 20.17 -21.02
C THR A 224 4.02 20.37 -20.90
N SER A 225 4.49 20.94 -19.79
CA SER A 225 5.92 21.10 -19.45
C SER A 225 6.14 20.88 -17.95
N GLU A 226 7.37 20.52 -17.57
CA GLU A 226 7.75 20.27 -16.17
C GLU A 226 7.46 21.50 -15.29
N ASP A 227 7.89 22.68 -15.71
CA ASP A 227 7.77 23.91 -14.94
C ASP A 227 6.31 24.33 -14.73
N ASN A 228 5.49 24.28 -15.78
CA ASN A 228 4.08 24.62 -15.67
C ASN A 228 3.34 23.63 -14.77
N PHE A 229 3.67 22.34 -14.89
CA PHE A 229 3.03 21.31 -14.09
C PHE A 229 3.41 21.45 -12.61
N ARG A 230 4.70 21.67 -12.31
CA ARG A 230 5.18 21.98 -10.95
C ARG A 230 4.51 23.21 -10.36
N LYS A 231 4.41 24.30 -11.12
CA LYS A 231 3.74 25.55 -10.69
C LYS A 231 2.27 25.30 -10.36
N ALA A 232 1.56 24.57 -11.20
CA ALA A 232 0.15 24.24 -10.98
C ALA A 232 -0.07 23.36 -9.75
N VAL A 233 0.76 22.34 -9.58
CA VAL A 233 0.74 21.44 -8.39
C VAL A 233 1.14 22.21 -7.13
N GLY A 234 2.00 23.22 -7.24
CA GLY A 234 2.63 23.91 -6.12
C GLY A 234 3.70 23.06 -5.44
N SER A 235 4.49 22.34 -6.24
CA SER A 235 5.51 21.40 -5.77
C SER A 235 6.56 21.15 -6.85
N ASN A 236 7.81 20.95 -6.45
CA ASN A 236 8.90 20.55 -7.36
C ASN A 236 8.95 19.01 -7.59
N LYS A 237 8.04 18.26 -7.00
CA LYS A 237 8.01 16.78 -6.97
C LYS A 237 7.44 16.12 -8.23
N ILE A 238 7.54 16.78 -9.38
CA ILE A 238 7.16 16.26 -10.69
C ILE A 238 8.35 16.40 -11.62
N LYS A 239 8.66 15.38 -12.42
CA LYS A 239 9.71 15.42 -13.44
C LYS A 239 9.14 15.02 -14.80
N HIS A 240 9.43 15.78 -15.85
CA HIS A 240 9.21 15.32 -17.23
C HIS A 240 10.26 14.25 -17.55
N VAL A 241 9.79 13.05 -17.88
CA VAL A 241 10.70 11.92 -18.03
C VAL A 241 11.47 12.08 -19.34
N GLU A 242 12.79 12.05 -19.23
CA GLU A 242 13.70 12.15 -20.36
C GLU A 242 13.39 11.04 -21.38
N LYS A 243 13.47 11.38 -22.68
CA LYS A 243 13.19 10.46 -23.80
C LYS A 243 11.76 9.90 -23.85
N SER A 244 10.85 10.35 -22.98
CA SER A 244 9.47 9.84 -22.93
C SER A 244 8.61 10.20 -24.15
N LYS A 245 9.13 11.03 -25.05
CA LYS A 245 8.54 11.30 -26.37
C LYS A 245 8.89 10.24 -27.42
N GLU A 246 9.91 9.43 -27.18
CA GLU A 246 10.38 8.42 -28.11
C GLU A 246 9.49 7.17 -28.09
N ASN A 247 9.27 6.56 -29.26
CA ASN A 247 8.40 5.39 -29.41
C ASN A 247 8.93 4.11 -28.74
N ASN A 248 10.20 4.05 -28.35
CA ASN A 248 10.80 2.92 -27.63
C ASN A 248 10.70 3.07 -26.10
N PHE A 249 10.33 4.24 -25.59
CA PHE A 249 10.25 4.52 -24.15
C PHE A 249 9.22 3.60 -23.48
N LYS A 250 9.62 3.01 -22.34
CA LYS A 250 8.78 2.11 -21.54
C LYS A 250 8.35 2.82 -20.25
N PRO A 251 7.03 3.06 -20.05
CA PRO A 251 6.57 3.77 -18.86
C PRO A 251 6.70 2.91 -17.61
N GLN A 252 6.77 3.58 -16.46
CA GLN A 252 6.76 2.97 -15.14
C GLN A 252 5.41 3.14 -14.47
N ARG A 253 5.11 2.25 -13.53
CA ARG A 253 3.97 2.40 -12.62
C ARG A 253 4.04 3.78 -11.95
N GLY A 254 2.94 4.51 -11.99
CA GLY A 254 2.79 5.87 -11.43
C GLY A 254 3.13 7.01 -12.39
N ASP A 255 3.66 6.74 -13.58
CA ASP A 255 3.86 7.76 -14.61
C ASP A 255 2.51 8.34 -15.07
N ILE A 256 2.51 9.60 -15.46
CA ILE A 256 1.35 10.33 -15.96
C ILE A 256 1.61 10.64 -17.43
N PHE A 257 0.82 10.08 -18.34
CA PHE A 257 0.95 10.45 -19.75
C PHE A 257 0.20 11.75 -20.01
N VAL A 258 0.71 12.56 -20.93
CA VAL A 258 0.01 13.76 -21.40
C VAL A 258 0.10 13.85 -22.92
N TRP A 259 -1.02 14.15 -23.57
CA TRP A 259 -1.04 14.67 -24.93
C TRP A 259 -1.97 15.87 -25.04
N ARG A 260 -1.62 16.79 -25.93
CA ARG A 260 -2.40 18.00 -26.20
C ARG A 260 -2.18 18.46 -27.64
N LYS A 261 -3.28 18.58 -28.39
CA LYS A 261 -3.33 19.10 -29.76
C LYS A 261 -3.29 20.63 -29.77
N SER A 262 -2.96 21.22 -30.92
CA SER A 262 -2.91 22.67 -31.12
C SER A 262 -4.26 23.35 -30.91
N ASN A 263 -5.37 22.66 -31.19
CA ASN A 263 -6.73 23.15 -30.98
C ASN A 263 -7.20 23.12 -29.51
N GLY A 264 -6.29 22.88 -28.57
CA GLY A 264 -6.58 22.93 -27.12
C GLY A 264 -7.19 21.65 -26.54
N VAL A 265 -7.50 20.63 -27.36
CA VAL A 265 -7.94 19.32 -26.87
C VAL A 265 -6.75 18.55 -26.30
N GLY A 266 -6.89 18.01 -25.10
CA GLY A 266 -5.85 17.21 -24.46
C GLY A 266 -6.44 16.16 -23.54
N HIS A 267 -5.64 15.14 -23.21
CA HIS A 267 -6.00 14.08 -22.29
C HIS A 267 -4.78 13.66 -21.47
N THR A 268 -5.05 13.02 -20.35
CA THR A 268 -4.05 12.55 -19.40
C THR A 268 -4.59 11.36 -18.62
N GLY A 269 -3.69 10.56 -18.08
CA GLY A 269 -4.04 9.44 -17.20
C GLY A 269 -2.81 8.86 -16.54
N ILE A 270 -3.03 7.94 -15.62
CA ILE A 270 -2.00 7.41 -14.73
C ILE A 270 -1.68 5.97 -15.12
N VAL A 271 -0.40 5.64 -15.28
CA VAL A 271 0.06 4.29 -15.56
C VAL A 271 -0.08 3.43 -14.31
N TYR A 272 -1.02 2.49 -14.33
CA TYR A 272 -1.17 1.49 -13.27
C TYR A 272 -0.13 0.37 -13.41
N LYS A 273 0.08 -0.11 -14.64
CA LYS A 273 1.00 -1.21 -14.94
C LYS A 273 1.48 -1.12 -16.39
N TYR A 274 2.72 -1.53 -16.62
CA TYR A 274 3.22 -1.86 -17.96
C TYR A 274 3.47 -3.37 -18.04
N ASP A 275 2.87 -4.02 -19.03
CA ASP A 275 3.08 -5.42 -19.39
C ASP A 275 4.12 -5.49 -20.52
N LYS A 276 5.33 -5.92 -20.18
CA LYS A 276 6.46 -5.99 -21.12
C LYS A 276 6.27 -7.06 -22.20
N GLU A 277 5.62 -8.18 -21.86
CA GLU A 277 5.44 -9.31 -22.77
C GLU A 277 4.44 -8.96 -23.87
N LYS A 278 3.36 -8.27 -23.50
CA LYS A 278 2.29 -7.89 -24.45
C LYS A 278 2.47 -6.49 -25.04
N ASP A 279 3.45 -5.73 -24.55
CA ASP A 279 3.67 -4.30 -24.82
C ASP A 279 2.42 -3.43 -24.56
N LEU A 280 1.69 -3.75 -23.49
CA LEU A 280 0.44 -3.10 -23.09
C LEU A 280 0.62 -2.26 -21.83
N VAL A 281 -0.10 -1.14 -21.76
CA VAL A 281 -0.11 -0.23 -20.62
C VAL A 281 -1.51 -0.18 -20.05
N THR A 282 -1.66 -0.53 -18.78
CA THR A 282 -2.89 -0.32 -18.01
C THR A 282 -2.91 1.10 -17.47
N ILE A 283 -3.98 1.83 -17.76
CA ILE A 283 -4.18 3.24 -17.44
C ILE A 283 -5.37 3.40 -16.50
N LEU A 284 -5.24 4.28 -15.51
CA LEU A 284 -6.35 4.84 -14.74
C LEU A 284 -6.66 6.24 -15.30
N GLU A 285 -7.88 6.46 -15.75
CA GLU A 285 -8.26 7.71 -16.41
C GLU A 285 -9.75 8.03 -16.20
N ALA A 286 -10.15 9.24 -16.58
CA ALA A 286 -11.53 9.55 -16.92
C ALA A 286 -11.59 10.06 -18.36
N ILE A 287 -12.49 9.47 -19.15
CA ILE A 287 -12.55 9.72 -20.59
C ILE A 287 -13.92 10.21 -21.03
N GLY A 288 -13.95 11.12 -22.00
CA GLY A 288 -15.19 11.61 -22.59
C GLY A 288 -15.94 10.55 -23.41
N LYS A 289 -17.13 10.92 -23.90
CA LYS A 289 -18.05 10.03 -24.64
C LYS A 289 -17.47 9.47 -25.95
N VAL A 290 -16.49 10.16 -26.54
CA VAL A 290 -15.82 9.70 -27.77
C VAL A 290 -14.94 8.47 -27.52
N GLY A 291 -14.51 8.26 -26.27
CA GLY A 291 -13.61 7.18 -25.92
C GLY A 291 -12.19 7.36 -26.47
N SER A 292 -11.45 6.26 -26.48
CA SER A 292 -10.03 6.20 -26.83
C SER A 292 -9.81 5.86 -28.30
N ALA A 293 -8.76 6.41 -28.90
CA ALA A 293 -8.29 6.00 -30.23
C ALA A 293 -7.77 4.53 -30.26
N ASP A 294 -7.68 3.87 -29.10
CA ASP A 294 -7.26 2.48 -28.95
C ASP A 294 -8.33 1.61 -28.24
N GLU A 295 -9.63 1.96 -28.39
CA GLU A 295 -10.74 1.21 -27.77
C GLU A 295 -10.74 -0.29 -28.13
N LYS A 296 -10.34 -0.66 -29.35
CA LYS A 296 -10.30 -2.07 -29.76
C LYS A 296 -9.31 -2.87 -28.89
N THR A 297 -8.14 -2.30 -28.62
CA THR A 297 -7.15 -2.92 -27.72
C THR A 297 -7.68 -2.96 -26.30
N ASN A 298 -8.29 -1.87 -25.83
CA ASN A 298 -8.88 -1.76 -24.50
C ASN A 298 -9.86 -2.91 -24.22
N LYS A 299 -10.86 -3.08 -25.10
CA LYS A 299 -11.89 -4.12 -24.96
C LYS A 299 -11.30 -5.54 -25.03
N LYS A 300 -10.36 -5.78 -25.94
CA LYS A 300 -9.74 -7.11 -26.12
C LYS A 300 -8.91 -7.56 -24.91
N ASN A 301 -8.37 -6.62 -24.13
CA ASN A 301 -7.42 -6.91 -23.06
C ASN A 301 -7.98 -6.63 -21.65
N GLY A 302 -9.30 -6.71 -21.49
CA GLY A 302 -9.96 -6.65 -20.19
C GLY A 302 -10.05 -5.26 -19.56
N GLY A 303 -9.82 -4.20 -20.34
CA GLY A 303 -10.15 -2.85 -19.92
C GLY A 303 -11.65 -2.60 -19.95
N HIS A 304 -12.13 -1.66 -19.12
CA HIS A 304 -13.55 -1.34 -19.05
C HIS A 304 -14.04 -0.74 -20.37
N THR A 305 -15.17 -1.25 -20.86
CA THR A 305 -15.70 -0.95 -22.20
C THR A 305 -16.49 0.35 -22.27
N GLY A 306 -16.95 0.89 -21.14
CA GLY A 306 -17.71 2.13 -21.06
C GLY A 306 -16.87 3.37 -21.37
N THR A 307 -17.54 4.39 -21.92
CA THR A 307 -16.99 5.72 -22.25
C THR A 307 -17.81 6.80 -21.55
N GLY A 308 -17.27 8.01 -21.41
CA GLY A 308 -17.97 9.09 -20.68
C GLY A 308 -17.93 8.91 -19.17
N CYS A 309 -16.93 8.20 -18.66
CA CYS A 309 -16.74 7.92 -17.24
C CYS A 309 -15.26 7.74 -16.87
N SER A 310 -14.98 7.68 -15.58
CA SER A 310 -13.74 7.14 -15.03
C SER A 310 -13.63 5.64 -15.28
N ARG A 311 -12.43 5.15 -15.56
CA ARG A 311 -12.20 3.72 -15.82
C ARG A 311 -10.74 3.29 -15.72
N THR A 312 -10.57 1.98 -15.56
CA THR A 312 -9.33 1.27 -15.91
C THR A 312 -9.35 0.91 -17.39
N ALA A 313 -8.36 1.36 -18.16
CA ALA A 313 -8.21 1.08 -19.58
C ALA A 313 -6.90 0.36 -19.92
N VAL A 314 -6.82 -0.31 -21.06
CA VAL A 314 -5.61 -1.02 -21.54
C VAL A 314 -5.27 -0.61 -22.96
N TYR A 315 -4.09 -0.02 -23.15
CA TYR A 315 -3.65 0.52 -24.44
C TYR A 315 -2.34 -0.09 -24.91
N LYS A 316 -2.11 -0.10 -26.22
CA LYS A 316 -0.79 -0.33 -26.77
C LYS A 316 0.11 0.84 -26.38
N ARG A 317 1.31 0.55 -25.90
CA ARG A 317 2.29 1.58 -25.55
C ARG A 317 2.61 2.52 -26.73
N THR A 318 2.69 1.96 -27.93
CA THR A 318 2.85 2.65 -29.23
C THR A 318 1.52 2.93 -29.92
N GLY A 319 0.40 2.86 -29.19
CA GLY A 319 -0.93 3.10 -29.73
C GLY A 319 -1.26 4.58 -29.87
N LYS A 320 -2.32 4.86 -30.62
CA LYS A 320 -2.87 6.21 -30.82
C LYS A 320 -3.51 6.79 -29.56
N ALA A 321 -3.67 6.03 -28.49
CA ALA A 321 -4.06 6.54 -27.17
C ALA A 321 -2.87 7.12 -26.38
N LEU A 322 -1.64 6.73 -26.73
CA LEU A 322 -0.40 7.05 -26.02
C LEU A 322 0.64 7.66 -26.99
N SER A 323 1.82 7.06 -27.14
CA SER A 323 2.97 7.69 -27.79
C SER A 323 2.77 8.02 -29.28
N SER A 324 1.85 7.34 -29.97
CA SER A 324 1.50 7.67 -31.36
C SER A 324 0.31 8.63 -31.50
N HIS A 325 -0.19 9.20 -30.39
CA HIS A 325 -1.23 10.22 -30.44
C HIS A 325 -0.65 11.55 -30.96
N SER A 326 -1.39 12.26 -31.82
CA SER A 326 -0.99 13.59 -32.28
C SER A 326 -0.97 14.59 -31.12
N GLY A 327 0.16 15.24 -30.88
CA GLY A 327 0.35 16.13 -29.74
C GLY A 327 0.85 15.45 -28.45
N TRP A 328 1.40 14.23 -28.56
CA TRP A 328 2.12 13.56 -27.47
C TRP A 328 3.15 14.47 -26.80
N LYS A 329 3.09 14.60 -25.48
CA LYS A 329 4.05 15.38 -24.68
C LYS A 329 5.02 14.50 -23.90
N GLY A 330 4.71 13.21 -23.76
CA GLY A 330 5.51 12.25 -23.00
C GLY A 330 4.88 11.90 -21.67
N TYR A 331 5.71 11.40 -20.78
CA TYR A 331 5.35 10.99 -19.43
C TYR A 331 5.93 11.96 -18.40
N PHE A 332 5.16 12.24 -17.36
CA PHE A 332 5.56 12.97 -16.17
C PHE A 332 5.57 12.03 -14.97
N ARG A 333 6.62 12.10 -14.17
CA ARG A 333 6.85 11.20 -13.04
C ARG A 333 6.79 11.99 -11.73
N PRO A 334 5.90 11.62 -10.81
CA PRO A 334 6.02 12.04 -9.42
C PRO A 334 7.32 11.51 -8.81
N ILE A 335 8.03 12.35 -8.06
CA ILE A 335 9.30 12.01 -7.39
C ILE A 335 9.27 12.45 -5.93
N ASN A 336 10.12 11.87 -5.07
CA ASN A 336 10.28 12.27 -3.66
C ASN A 336 8.95 12.28 -2.86
N TYR A 337 8.07 11.33 -3.14
CA TYR A 337 6.86 11.08 -2.37
C TYR A 337 7.11 10.06 -1.26
N THR A 338 6.39 10.20 -0.15
CA THR A 338 6.57 9.36 1.06
C THR A 338 5.47 8.31 1.22
N LYS A 339 4.46 8.32 0.35
CA LYS A 339 3.34 7.38 0.37
C LYS A 339 3.61 6.21 -0.56
N THR A 340 3.21 5.00 -0.16
CA THR A 340 3.33 3.80 -0.99
C THR A 340 2.53 3.95 -2.29
N LEU A 341 3.15 3.60 -3.42
CA LEU A 341 2.57 3.77 -4.75
C LEU A 341 1.64 2.62 -5.17
#